data_AF-A0A4Q2QRV2-F1
#
_entry.id   AF-A0A4Q2QRV2-F1
#
_cell.length_a   1.000
_cell.length_b   1.000
_cell.length_c   1.000
_cell.angle_alpha   90.00
_cell.angle_beta   90.00
_cell.angle_gamma   90.00
#
_symmetry.space_group_name_H-M   'P 1'
#
loop_
_entity.id
_entity.type
_entity.pdbx_description
1 polymer ?
#
loop_
_entity_poly.entity_id
_entity_poly.type
_entity_poly.pdbx_seq_one_letter_code
_entity_poly.pdbx_strand_id
1 'polypeptide(L)'
;QDSYEFLCDFINTVSGKGECEMFIIHARKAWLSGLSPKENREIPPLDYPRVYQLKRDFPHLTMSINGGIKSLDEAKAHLEHMDGVMVGREAYQNPGILATVDREIFGVEGADTDPVAVVRAMYPYIERELSHGTYLGHITRHMLGL
;
A
#
# COMPACT_ATOMS: atom_id res chain seq x y z
N GLN A 1 -0.19 -25.03 -9.20
CA GLN A 1 1.29 -25.02 -9.21
C GLN A 1 1.71 -23.61 -8.80
N ASP A 2 2.60 -23.46 -7.83
CA ASP A 2 3.13 -22.15 -7.41
C ASP A 2 4.60 -22.08 -7.80
N SER A 3 4.84 -21.75 -9.07
CA SER A 3 6.17 -21.57 -9.62
C SER A 3 6.34 -20.12 -10.06
N TYR A 4 7.59 -19.68 -10.13
CA TYR A 4 7.92 -18.38 -10.71
C TYR A 4 7.45 -18.29 -12.17
N GLU A 5 7.65 -19.36 -12.94
CA GLU A 5 7.18 -19.50 -14.32
C GLU A 5 5.68 -19.24 -14.46
N PHE A 6 4.85 -19.83 -13.60
CA PHE A 6 3.41 -19.59 -13.60
C PHE A 6 3.06 -18.11 -13.36
N LEU A 7 3.81 -17.43 -12.49
CA LEU A 7 3.62 -15.99 -12.26
C LEU A 7 3.98 -15.18 -13.51
N CYS A 8 5.09 -15.50 -14.18
CA CYS A 8 5.48 -14.85 -15.43
C CYS A 8 4.45 -15.08 -16.54
N ASP A 9 3.92 -16.29 -16.68
CA ASP A 9 2.88 -16.62 -17.66
C ASP A 9 1.60 -15.83 -17.40
N PHE A 10 1.23 -15.66 -16.13
CA PHE A 10 0.10 -14.82 -15.72
C PHE A 10 0.33 -13.36 -16.12
N ILE A 11 1.50 -12.78 -15.79
CA ILE A 11 1.82 -11.40 -16.16
C ILE A 11 1.76 -11.23 -17.68
N ASN A 12 2.42 -12.08 -18.46
CA ASN A 12 2.40 -12.06 -19.92
C ASN A 12 0.98 -12.12 -20.49
N THR A 13 0.14 -12.98 -19.92
CA THR A 13 -1.24 -13.14 -20.38
C THR A 13 -2.05 -11.87 -20.12
N VAL A 14 -1.92 -11.29 -18.92
CA VAL A 14 -2.70 -10.11 -18.51
C VAL A 14 -2.19 -8.84 -19.20
N SER A 15 -0.88 -8.66 -19.33
CA SER A 15 -0.32 -7.51 -20.07
C SER A 15 -0.57 -7.62 -21.56
N GLY A 16 -0.37 -8.80 -22.16
CA GLY A 16 -0.49 -9.00 -23.60
C GLY A 16 -1.92 -9.04 -24.13
N LYS A 17 -2.86 -9.65 -23.39
CA LYS A 17 -4.27 -9.76 -23.83
C LYS A 17 -5.18 -8.71 -23.20
N GLY A 18 -4.85 -8.28 -21.99
CA GLY A 18 -5.63 -7.30 -21.25
C GLY A 18 -5.11 -5.88 -21.37
N GLU A 19 -3.97 -5.67 -22.06
CA GLU A 19 -3.31 -4.36 -22.21
C GLU A 19 -3.03 -3.70 -20.85
N CYS A 20 -2.78 -4.53 -19.83
CA CYS A 20 -2.47 -4.05 -18.50
C CYS A 20 -0.99 -3.67 -18.40
N GLU A 21 -0.71 -2.40 -18.13
CA GLU A 21 0.64 -1.87 -18.00
C GLU A 21 1.10 -1.72 -16.54
N MET A 22 0.15 -1.74 -15.59
CA MET A 22 0.41 -1.52 -14.16
C MET A 22 0.03 -2.73 -13.31
N PHE A 23 1.00 -3.21 -12.52
CA PHE A 23 0.80 -4.32 -11.60
C PHE A 23 1.14 -3.91 -10.17
N ILE A 24 0.23 -4.21 -9.24
CA ILE A 24 0.48 -4.06 -7.81
C ILE A 24 0.54 -5.46 -7.21
N ILE A 25 1.71 -5.84 -6.72
CA ILE A 25 2.01 -7.22 -6.35
C ILE A 25 2.17 -7.30 -4.85
N HIS A 26 1.22 -7.94 -4.18
CA HIS A 26 1.42 -8.33 -2.80
C HIS A 26 2.45 -9.46 -2.74
N ALA A 27 3.58 -9.22 -2.09
CA ALA A 27 4.69 -10.17 -1.98
C ALA A 27 4.39 -11.37 -1.06
N ARG A 28 3.11 -11.69 -0.84
CA ARG A 28 2.65 -12.78 0.01
C ARG A 28 1.66 -13.60 -0.77
N LYS A 29 1.80 -14.92 -0.70
CA LYS A 29 0.84 -15.83 -1.29
C LYS A 29 -0.46 -15.87 -0.50
N ALA A 30 -1.58 -15.88 -1.21
CA ALA A 30 -2.87 -16.24 -0.62
C ALA A 30 -3.05 -17.75 -0.62
N TRP A 31 -3.30 -18.34 0.55
CA TRP A 31 -3.73 -19.74 0.72
C TRP A 31 -5.24 -19.77 0.92
N LEU A 32 -5.96 -20.15 -0.14
CA LEU A 32 -7.43 -20.12 -0.19
C LEU A 32 -8.11 -21.27 0.60
N SER A 33 -7.32 -22.23 1.08
CA SER A 33 -7.80 -23.35 1.89
C SER A 33 -7.02 -23.43 3.20
N GLY A 34 -7.73 -23.58 4.31
CA GLY A 34 -7.15 -23.84 5.63
C GLY A 34 -6.74 -22.61 6.45
N LEU A 35 -6.80 -21.40 5.89
CA LEU A 35 -6.51 -20.14 6.60
C LEU A 35 -7.66 -19.14 6.48
N SER A 36 -7.95 -18.41 7.55
CA SER A 36 -8.83 -17.24 7.55
C SER A 36 -8.21 -16.05 6.79
N PRO A 37 -9.00 -15.01 6.44
CA PRO A 37 -8.47 -13.78 5.84
C PRO A 37 -7.44 -13.06 6.72
N LYS A 38 -7.54 -13.16 8.05
CA LYS A 38 -6.54 -12.59 8.97
C LYS A 38 -5.23 -13.37 8.88
N GLU A 39 -5.31 -14.70 8.99
CA GLU A 39 -4.15 -15.58 8.92
C GLU A 39 -3.43 -15.48 7.57
N ASN A 40 -4.16 -15.33 6.47
CA ASN A 40 -3.55 -15.10 5.15
C ASN A 40 -2.68 -13.84 5.06
N ARG A 41 -2.87 -12.86 5.96
CA ARG A 41 -2.05 -11.65 6.04
C ARG A 41 -0.87 -11.75 7.02
N GLU A 42 -0.78 -12.85 7.77
CA GLU A 42 0.18 -13.04 8.87
C GLU A 42 1.02 -14.32 8.72
N ILE A 43 0.46 -15.43 8.25
CA ILE A 43 1.11 -16.74 8.18
C ILE A 43 1.99 -16.96 6.95
N PRO A 44 1.53 -16.83 5.68
CA PRO A 44 2.41 -17.10 4.54
C PRO A 44 3.56 -16.07 4.53
N PRO A 45 4.81 -16.47 4.30
CA PRO A 45 5.93 -15.53 4.36
C PRO A 45 5.86 -14.49 3.24
N LEU A 46 6.54 -13.36 3.46
CA LEU A 46 6.80 -12.39 2.40
C LEU A 46 7.98 -12.86 1.54
N ASP A 47 7.89 -12.63 0.24
CA ASP A 47 8.88 -12.98 -0.78
C ASP A 47 9.12 -11.77 -1.69
N TYR A 48 9.76 -10.74 -1.14
CA TYR A 48 10.17 -9.55 -1.89
C TYR A 48 11.14 -9.86 -3.05
N PRO A 49 12.16 -10.75 -2.88
CA PRO A 49 13.07 -11.08 -3.98
C PRO A 49 12.37 -11.58 -5.23
N ARG A 50 11.28 -12.36 -5.08
CA ARG A 50 10.48 -12.82 -6.22
C ARG A 50 9.78 -11.67 -6.96
N VAL A 51 9.30 -10.66 -6.25
CA VAL A 51 8.69 -9.46 -6.86
C VAL A 51 9.74 -8.60 -7.57
N TYR A 52 10.92 -8.45 -6.98
CA TYR A 52 12.04 -7.75 -7.61
C TYR A 52 12.51 -8.45 -8.88
N GLN A 53 12.58 -9.79 -8.87
CA GLN A 53 12.89 -10.56 -10.07
C GLN A 53 11.86 -10.30 -11.17
N LEU A 54 10.58 -10.23 -10.81
CA LEU A 54 9.51 -9.93 -11.77
C LEU A 54 9.68 -8.54 -12.40
N LYS A 55 10.02 -7.51 -11.60
CA LYS A 55 10.31 -6.18 -12.15
C LYS A 55 11.51 -6.18 -13.10
N ARG A 56 12.56 -6.98 -12.81
CA ARG A 56 13.73 -7.15 -13.70
C ARG A 56 13.37 -7.85 -15.01
N ASP A 57 12.50 -8.85 -14.97
CA ASP A 57 12.10 -9.62 -16.14
C ASP A 57 11.10 -8.85 -17.03
N PHE A 58 10.37 -7.91 -16.44
CA PHE A 58 9.36 -7.08 -17.12
C PHE A 58 9.62 -5.57 -16.97
N PRO A 59 10.77 -5.05 -17.47
CA PRO A 59 11.17 -3.66 -17.24
C PRO A 59 10.23 -2.65 -17.90
N HIS A 60 9.48 -3.06 -18.92
CA HIS A 60 8.52 -2.24 -19.65
C HIS A 60 7.18 -2.04 -18.92
N LEU A 61 6.90 -2.81 -17.87
CA LEU A 61 5.69 -2.66 -17.06
C LEU A 61 5.97 -1.81 -15.82
N THR A 62 4.98 -1.06 -15.37
CA THR A 62 5.01 -0.38 -14.06
C THR A 62 4.61 -1.36 -12.98
N MET A 63 5.48 -1.62 -12.01
CA MET A 63 5.22 -2.55 -10.92
C MET A 63 5.42 -1.88 -9.57
N SER A 64 4.40 -1.99 -8.72
CA SER A 64 4.46 -1.58 -7.32
C SER A 64 4.44 -2.80 -6.40
N ILE A 65 5.28 -2.77 -5.36
CA ILE A 65 5.32 -3.83 -4.35
C ILE A 65 4.41 -3.51 -3.17
N ASN A 66 3.79 -4.55 -2.61
CA ASN A 66 2.95 -4.45 -1.43
C ASN A 66 3.24 -5.58 -0.44
N GLY A 67 2.91 -5.32 0.83
CA GLY A 67 2.76 -6.34 1.86
C GLY A 67 3.80 -6.25 2.95
N GLY A 68 3.39 -5.86 4.17
CA GLY A 68 4.27 -5.89 5.34
C GLY A 68 5.24 -4.71 5.49
N ILE A 69 5.10 -3.68 4.66
CA ILE A 69 5.88 -2.43 4.71
C ILE A 69 5.31 -1.53 5.80
N LYS A 70 6.15 -1.15 6.77
CA LYS A 70 5.75 -0.45 8.01
C LYS A 70 6.40 0.91 8.23
N SER A 71 7.36 1.30 7.38
CA SER A 71 8.02 2.60 7.49
C SER A 71 8.36 3.18 6.13
N LEU A 72 8.65 4.48 6.10
CA LEU A 72 9.15 5.13 4.89
C LEU A 72 10.56 4.68 4.52
N ASP A 73 11.38 4.30 5.51
CA ASP A 73 12.71 3.72 5.24
C ASP A 73 12.60 2.37 4.52
N GLU A 74 11.68 1.50 4.96
CA GLU A 74 11.37 0.26 4.25
C GLU A 74 10.84 0.56 2.84
N ALA A 75 9.94 1.54 2.70
CA ALA A 75 9.42 1.95 1.39
C ALA A 75 10.55 2.44 0.46
N LYS A 76 11.47 3.28 0.95
CA LYS A 76 12.64 3.75 0.19
C LYS A 76 13.52 2.59 -0.26
N ALA A 77 13.81 1.63 0.61
CA ALA A 77 14.58 0.43 0.24
C ALA A 77 13.89 -0.39 -0.86
N HIS A 78 12.56 -0.47 -0.85
CA HIS A 78 11.81 -1.11 -1.93
C HIS A 78 11.83 -0.32 -3.24
N LEU A 79 11.79 1.02 -3.17
CA LEU A 79 11.84 1.92 -4.33
C LEU A 79 13.20 1.88 -5.06
N GLU A 80 14.27 1.38 -4.44
CA GLU A 80 15.53 1.09 -5.13
C GLU A 80 15.40 -0.04 -6.17
N HIS A 81 14.34 -0.85 -6.10
CA HIS A 81 14.13 -2.02 -6.96
C HIS A 81 12.82 -1.99 -7.76
N MET A 82 11.87 -1.15 -7.37
CA MET A 82 10.48 -1.14 -7.86
C MET A 82 10.07 0.27 -8.28
N ASP A 83 9.07 0.38 -9.15
CA ASP A 83 8.56 1.69 -9.59
C ASP A 83 7.66 2.34 -8.52
N GLY A 84 7.14 1.55 -7.59
CA GLY A 84 6.26 2.05 -6.54
C GLY A 84 6.11 1.11 -5.35
N VAL A 85 5.53 1.65 -4.29
CA VAL A 85 5.22 0.95 -3.04
C VAL A 85 3.79 1.25 -2.65
N MET A 86 3.04 0.21 -2.31
CA MET A 86 1.72 0.35 -1.70
C MET A 86 1.81 0.02 -0.21
N VAL A 87 1.41 0.98 0.63
CA VAL A 87 1.28 0.80 2.09
C VAL A 87 -0.20 0.69 2.44
N GLY A 88 -0.58 -0.40 3.12
CA GLY A 88 -1.97 -0.70 3.47
C GLY A 88 -2.25 -0.52 4.96
N ARG A 89 -2.09 -1.60 5.73
CA ARG A 89 -2.40 -1.63 7.17
C ARG A 89 -1.71 -0.54 7.97
N GLU A 90 -0.43 -0.29 7.69
CA GLU A 90 0.33 0.71 8.43
C GLU A 90 -0.26 2.11 8.25
N ALA A 91 -0.58 2.52 7.01
CA ALA A 91 -1.20 3.81 6.72
C ALA A 91 -2.56 3.99 7.43
N TYR A 92 -3.27 2.90 7.73
CA TYR A 92 -4.54 2.96 8.46
C TYR A 92 -4.35 2.93 9.99
N GLN A 93 -3.36 2.20 10.49
CA GLN A 93 -3.11 2.06 11.94
C GLN A 93 -2.30 3.24 12.50
N ASN A 94 -1.49 3.87 11.66
CA ASN A 94 -0.57 4.94 11.99
C ASN A 94 -0.53 5.96 10.85
N PRO A 95 -1.65 6.66 10.54
CA PRO A 95 -1.71 7.63 9.44
C PRO A 95 -0.66 8.73 9.55
N GLY A 96 -0.10 8.98 10.73
CA GLY A 96 1.03 9.89 10.93
C GLY A 96 2.24 9.60 10.02
N ILE A 97 2.46 8.36 9.56
CA ILE A 97 3.55 8.06 8.60
C ILE A 97 3.40 8.82 7.28
N LEU A 98 2.17 9.23 6.93
CA LEU A 98 1.88 9.94 5.69
C LEU A 98 2.26 11.42 5.77
N ALA A 99 2.45 11.96 6.98
CA ALA A 99 2.74 13.37 7.21
C ALA A 99 4.05 13.84 6.57
N THR A 100 5.00 12.92 6.34
CA THR A 100 6.32 13.23 5.78
C THR A 100 6.55 12.63 4.37
N VAL A 101 5.57 11.91 3.81
CA VAL A 101 5.68 11.24 2.50
C VAL A 101 6.03 12.21 1.37
N ASP A 102 5.37 13.37 1.34
CA ASP A 102 5.59 14.39 0.30
C ASP A 102 7.06 14.82 0.25
N ARG A 103 7.67 15.05 1.42
CA ARG A 103 9.08 15.41 1.52
C ARG A 103 10.00 14.22 1.26
N GLU A 104 9.75 13.10 1.93
CA GLU A 104 10.68 11.98 1.98
C GLU A 104 10.69 11.10 0.73
N ILE A 105 9.58 11.03 0.01
CA ILE A 105 9.43 10.19 -1.19
C ILE A 105 9.36 11.04 -2.46
N PHE A 106 8.61 12.16 -2.42
CA PHE A 106 8.38 12.99 -3.60
C PHE A 106 9.28 14.25 -3.67
N GLY A 107 10.07 14.52 -2.63
CA GLY A 107 10.99 15.66 -2.61
C GLY A 107 10.28 17.03 -2.60
N VAL A 108 9.02 17.08 -2.20
CA VAL A 108 8.26 18.33 -2.09
C VAL A 108 8.84 19.17 -0.96
N GLU A 109 9.17 20.43 -1.25
CA GLU A 109 9.62 21.37 -0.24
C GLU A 109 8.46 21.79 0.67
N GLY A 110 8.70 21.78 1.98
CA GLY A 110 7.68 22.16 2.96
C GLY A 110 7.97 21.62 4.34
N ALA A 111 7.17 22.07 5.31
CA ALA A 111 7.14 21.46 6.63
C ALA A 111 6.32 20.17 6.58
N ASP A 112 6.71 19.21 7.41
CA ASP A 112 5.91 18.01 7.64
C ASP A 112 4.50 18.40 8.14
N THR A 113 3.52 17.57 7.81
CA THR A 113 2.14 17.85 8.19
C THR A 113 1.97 17.77 9.71
N ASP A 114 1.51 18.86 10.34
CA ASP A 114 1.20 18.89 11.79
C ASP A 114 -0.08 18.08 12.08
N PRO A 115 -0.01 17.00 12.89
CA PRO A 115 -1.19 16.21 13.23
C PRO A 115 -2.34 17.01 13.85
N VAL A 116 -2.02 18.05 14.65
CA VAL A 116 -3.05 18.92 15.24
C VAL A 116 -3.76 19.73 14.16
N ALA A 117 -3.01 20.23 13.18
CA ALA A 117 -3.58 20.92 12.03
C ALA A 117 -4.46 19.97 11.18
N VAL A 118 -4.08 18.71 11.00
CA VAL A 118 -4.91 17.71 10.30
C VAL A 118 -6.23 17.48 11.00
N VAL A 119 -6.22 17.29 12.33
CA VAL A 119 -7.44 17.11 13.12
C VAL A 119 -8.37 18.32 12.98
N ARG A 120 -7.82 19.55 13.01
CA ARG A 120 -8.60 20.78 12.80
C ARG A 120 -9.15 20.89 11.38
N ALA A 121 -8.38 20.48 10.37
CA ALA A 121 -8.80 20.47 8.98
C ALA A 121 -9.97 19.51 8.72
N MET A 122 -10.18 18.51 9.59
CA MET A 122 -11.34 17.62 9.54
C MET A 122 -12.63 18.24 10.09
N TYR A 123 -12.59 19.37 10.81
CA TYR A 123 -13.78 19.95 11.43
C TYR A 123 -14.88 20.32 10.42
N PRO A 124 -14.60 20.99 9.28
CA PRO A 124 -15.63 21.30 8.29
C PRO A 124 -16.30 20.04 7.71
N TYR A 125 -15.52 18.97 7.51
CA TYR A 125 -16.04 17.69 7.06
C TYR A 125 -16.94 17.06 8.13
N ILE A 126 -16.48 17.02 9.39
CA ILE A 126 -17.23 16.50 10.52
C ILE A 126 -18.55 17.24 10.70
N GLU A 127 -18.54 18.57 10.69
CA GLU A 127 -19.74 19.40 10.83
C GLU A 127 -20.76 19.13 9.71
N ARG A 128 -20.29 19.04 8.46
CA ARG A 128 -21.14 18.72 7.32
C ARG A 128 -21.79 17.34 7.46
N GLU A 129 -21.01 16.32 7.78
CA GLU A 129 -21.54 14.96 7.91
C GLU A 129 -22.50 14.83 9.11
N LEU A 130 -22.22 15.52 10.22
CA LEU A 130 -23.14 15.57 11.36
C LEU A 130 -24.47 16.23 10.98
N SER A 131 -24.45 17.27 10.12
CA SER A 131 -25.67 17.91 9.62
C SER A 131 -26.55 16.97 8.77
N HIS A 132 -25.96 15.92 8.19
CA HIS A 132 -26.66 14.86 7.46
C HIS A 132 -27.09 13.69 8.36
N GLY A 133 -26.85 13.77 9.68
CA GLY A 133 -27.20 12.71 10.63
C GLY A 133 -26.15 11.60 10.76
N THR A 134 -24.96 11.77 10.19
CA THR A 134 -23.87 10.79 10.34
C THR A 134 -23.37 10.74 11.77
N TYR A 135 -23.23 9.53 12.33
CA TYR A 135 -22.66 9.33 13.65
C TYR A 135 -21.16 9.70 13.66
N LEU A 136 -20.75 10.59 14.58
CA LEU A 136 -19.36 11.09 14.70
C LEU A 136 -18.33 9.96 14.75
N GLY A 137 -18.64 8.86 15.45
CA GLY A 137 -17.73 7.71 15.57
C GLY A 137 -17.43 7.00 14.25
N HIS A 138 -18.25 7.17 13.21
CA HIS A 138 -17.94 6.67 11.87
C HIS A 138 -16.82 7.47 11.19
N ILE A 139 -16.50 8.66 11.69
CA ILE A 139 -15.44 9.52 11.18
C ILE A 139 -14.21 9.39 12.08
N THR A 140 -14.37 9.67 13.37
CA THR A 140 -13.23 9.78 14.31
C THR A 140 -12.45 8.48 14.48
N ARG A 141 -13.10 7.31 14.33
CA ARG A 141 -12.41 6.00 14.37
C ARG A 141 -11.33 5.84 13.29
N HIS A 142 -11.44 6.59 12.19
CA HIS A 142 -10.48 6.57 11.07
C HIS A 142 -9.38 7.63 11.22
N MET A 143 -9.48 8.47 12.25
CA MET A 143 -8.49 9.49 12.60
C MET A 143 -7.60 9.05 13.78
N LEU A 144 -7.84 7.84 14.31
CA LEU A 144 -7.03 7.27 15.38
C LEU A 144 -5.64 6.92 14.83
N GLY A 145 -4.59 7.36 15.51
CA GLY A 145 -3.20 7.18 15.08
C GLY A 145 -2.64 8.35 14.25
N LEU A 146 -3.38 9.45 14.12
CA LEU A 146 -2.81 10.77 13.85
C LEU A 146 -2.07 11.29 15.08
#